data_AF-A0A2V8C8P4-F1
#
_entry.id   AF-A0A2V8C8P4-F1
#
_cell.length_a   1.000
_cell.length_b   1.000
_cell.length_c   1.000
_cell.angle_alpha   90.00
_cell.angle_beta   90.00
_cell.angle_gamma   90.00
#
_symmetry.space_group_name_H-M   'P 1'
#
loop_
_entity.id
_entity.type
_entity.pdbx_description
1 polymer ?
#
loop_
_entity_poly.entity_id
_entity_poly.type
_entity_poly.pdbx_seq_one_letter_code
_entity_poly.pdbx_strand_id
1 'polypeptide(L)'
;MVQKTALRSIAVIAAILLVAPLHAAAKTFAWKASGKGGTVYLVGSVHLLSQDFYPLNPALEAAYKDSALLVEEVDLGEMSAPEQQFSLLSRGMLPSSQSLDTVLTPQTLALLNKKLGDLGALAEPLKRFKPWMAALTIESLEWVKAGFDPNFGLDKHFYDRAKTDGKTVEGFETADFQVSLFDQMPMKEQDQLLASTLKDIDAEQANMSKLIGAWRNGDAPTVEQIVLADLKTESALYQRVLVGRNRNWMPKIEALFG
;
A
#
# COMPACT_ATOMS: atom_id res chain seq x y z
N MET A 1 -16.16 69.30 -48.21
CA MET A 1 -17.38 68.90 -47.49
C MET A 1 -17.41 67.39 -47.41
N VAL A 2 -17.82 66.86 -46.27
CA VAL A 2 -17.67 65.47 -45.80
C VAL A 2 -18.34 64.43 -46.72
N GLN A 3 -17.67 63.31 -47.03
CA GLN A 3 -18.14 61.97 -46.64
C GLN A 3 -17.14 60.85 -46.98
N LYS A 4 -16.81 60.09 -45.93
CA LYS A 4 -16.08 58.83 -45.90
C LYS A 4 -17.00 57.68 -46.36
N THR A 5 -16.46 56.73 -47.12
CA THR A 5 -16.92 55.31 -47.16
C THR A 5 -15.79 54.48 -47.79
N ALA A 6 -14.86 53.98 -46.98
CA ALA A 6 -14.88 52.66 -46.34
C ALA A 6 -14.41 51.52 -47.29
N LEU A 7 -13.11 51.20 -47.18
CA LEU A 7 -12.52 49.95 -47.64
C LEU A 7 -13.32 48.77 -47.04
N ARG A 8 -13.82 47.88 -47.89
CA ARG A 8 -14.22 46.53 -47.47
C ARG A 8 -12.99 45.64 -47.49
N SER A 9 -12.19 45.70 -46.43
CA SER A 9 -11.21 44.66 -46.12
C SER A 9 -11.97 43.41 -45.68
N ILE A 10 -11.91 42.34 -46.46
CA ILE A 10 -12.33 41.01 -46.03
C ILE A 10 -11.33 40.56 -44.98
N ALA A 11 -11.67 40.74 -43.71
CA ALA A 11 -10.96 40.10 -42.61
C ALA A 11 -11.30 38.61 -42.66
N VAL A 12 -10.36 37.81 -43.17
CA VAL A 12 -10.36 36.36 -42.95
C VAL A 12 -10.10 36.16 -41.46
N ILE A 13 -11.17 35.93 -40.68
CA ILE A 13 -11.04 35.42 -39.32
C ILE A 13 -10.62 33.95 -39.47
N ALA A 14 -9.31 33.72 -39.50
CA ALA A 14 -8.77 32.40 -39.22
C ALA A 14 -9.03 32.13 -37.74
N ALA A 15 -10.12 31.42 -37.44
CA ALA A 15 -10.31 30.81 -36.14
C ALA A 15 -9.21 29.76 -35.96
N ILE A 16 -8.11 30.15 -35.31
CA ILE A 16 -7.15 29.20 -34.77
C ILE A 16 -7.92 28.46 -33.67
N LEU A 17 -8.49 27.32 -34.02
CA LEU A 17 -8.84 26.30 -33.05
C LEU A 17 -7.53 25.90 -32.38
N LEU A 18 -7.22 26.51 -31.23
CA LEU A 18 -6.30 25.92 -30.27
C LEU A 18 -6.95 24.61 -29.85
N VAL A 19 -6.66 23.54 -30.59
CA VAL A 19 -6.68 22.19 -30.06
C VAL A 19 -5.52 22.17 -29.09
N ALA A 20 -5.74 22.69 -27.87
CA ALA A 20 -4.88 22.35 -26.76
C ALA A 20 -4.87 20.82 -26.73
N PRO A 21 -3.70 20.16 -26.74
CA PRO A 21 -3.68 18.73 -26.50
C PRO A 21 -4.41 18.55 -25.17
N LEU A 22 -5.55 17.85 -25.19
CA LEU A 22 -6.04 17.22 -23.99
C LEU A 22 -4.86 16.38 -23.53
N HIS A 23 -4.10 16.90 -22.56
CA HIS A 23 -3.20 16.06 -21.81
C HIS A 23 -4.13 15.00 -21.26
N ALA A 24 -4.06 13.79 -21.84
CA ALA A 24 -4.74 12.64 -21.28
C ALA A 24 -4.39 12.68 -19.80
N ALA A 25 -5.40 12.86 -18.93
CA ALA A 25 -5.18 12.98 -17.51
C ALA A 25 -4.23 11.84 -17.12
N ALA A 26 -3.08 12.20 -16.53
CA ALA A 26 -2.05 11.23 -16.21
C ALA A 26 -2.70 10.07 -15.47
N LYS A 27 -2.63 8.86 -16.06
CA LYS A 27 -3.25 7.68 -15.48
C LYS A 27 -2.73 7.53 -14.05
N THR A 28 -3.64 7.22 -13.14
CA THR A 28 -3.36 6.99 -11.73
C THR A 28 -3.86 5.59 -11.36
N PHE A 29 -3.30 4.98 -10.34
CA PHE A 29 -3.73 3.67 -9.85
C PHE A 29 -4.97 3.81 -8.95
N ALA A 30 -6.04 4.35 -9.53
CA ALA A 30 -7.32 4.55 -8.88
C ALA A 30 -8.48 4.33 -9.86
N TRP A 31 -9.59 3.86 -9.31
CA TRP A 31 -10.85 3.61 -10.01
C TRP A 31 -11.96 4.44 -9.37
N LYS A 32 -12.92 4.87 -10.19
CA LYS A 32 -14.14 5.52 -9.75
C LYS A 32 -15.31 4.67 -10.18
N ALA A 33 -16.17 4.32 -9.23
CA ALA A 33 -17.46 3.69 -9.50
C ALA A 33 -18.57 4.58 -8.95
N SER A 34 -19.68 4.68 -9.67
CA SER A 34 -20.85 5.47 -9.27
C SER A 34 -22.10 4.60 -9.33
N GLY A 35 -22.89 4.65 -8.25
CA GLY A 35 -24.15 3.93 -8.08
C GLY A 35 -25.30 4.88 -7.75
N LYS A 36 -26.46 4.35 -7.38
CA LYS A 36 -27.66 5.16 -7.12
C LYS A 36 -27.53 6.07 -5.88
N GLY A 37 -26.78 5.65 -4.86
CA GLY A 37 -26.60 6.38 -3.61
C GLY A 37 -25.24 7.04 -3.41
N GLY A 38 -24.31 6.94 -4.37
CA GLY A 38 -23.00 7.59 -4.20
C GLY A 38 -21.93 7.25 -5.24
N THR A 39 -20.74 7.79 -5.00
CA THR A 39 -19.51 7.49 -5.75
C THR A 39 -18.49 6.91 -4.78
N VAL A 40 -17.86 5.80 -5.17
CA VAL A 40 -16.74 5.20 -4.47
C VAL A 40 -15.48 5.37 -5.32
N TYR A 41 -14.42 5.85 -4.69
CA TYR A 41 -13.08 5.86 -5.26
C TYR A 41 -12.29 4.72 -4.62
N LEU A 42 -11.88 3.74 -5.44
CA LEU A 42 -10.96 2.69 -5.01
C LEU A 42 -9.56 3.10 -5.43
N VAL A 43 -8.67 3.30 -4.46
CA VAL A 43 -7.28 3.69 -4.71
C VAL A 43 -6.40 2.54 -4.24
N GLY A 44 -5.53 2.03 -5.13
CA GLY A 44 -4.52 1.09 -4.64
C GLY A 44 -3.47 1.86 -3.85
N SER A 45 -3.17 1.39 -2.64
CA SER A 45 -2.28 2.10 -1.73
C SER A 45 -0.84 1.59 -1.80
N VAL A 46 0.09 2.41 -1.34
CA VAL A 46 1.50 2.04 -1.09
C VAL A 46 1.85 2.53 0.31
N HIS A 47 2.14 1.59 1.20
CA HIS A 47 2.34 1.87 2.63
C HIS A 47 3.63 2.63 2.95
N LEU A 48 4.67 2.49 2.12
CA LEU A 48 5.91 3.24 2.26
C LEU A 48 6.25 3.91 0.94
N LEU A 49 6.40 5.23 0.97
CA LEU A 49 6.87 6.01 -0.18
C LEU A 49 8.12 6.81 0.23
N SER A 50 8.80 7.40 -0.75
CA SER A 50 9.81 8.42 -0.50
C SER A 50 9.25 9.81 -0.80
N GLN A 51 9.94 10.86 -0.34
CA GLN A 51 9.55 12.24 -0.58
C GLN A 51 9.46 12.60 -2.08
N ASP A 52 10.20 11.91 -2.95
CA ASP A 52 10.23 12.15 -4.40
C ASP A 52 8.91 11.79 -5.13
N PHE A 53 8.00 11.13 -4.42
CA PHE A 53 6.65 10.84 -4.90
C PHE A 53 5.66 11.98 -4.64
N TYR A 54 6.10 13.04 -3.97
CA TYR A 54 5.30 14.23 -3.72
C TYR A 54 5.65 15.37 -4.69
N PRO A 55 4.66 16.18 -5.10
CA PRO A 55 3.24 16.05 -4.77
C PRO A 55 2.59 14.82 -5.43
N LEU A 56 1.57 14.27 -4.75
CA LEU A 56 0.77 13.16 -5.27
C LEU A 56 0.06 13.53 -6.57
N ASN A 57 -0.38 12.52 -7.32
CA ASN A 57 -1.18 12.73 -8.52
C ASN A 57 -2.44 13.56 -8.16
N PRO A 58 -2.72 14.68 -8.85
CA PRO A 58 -3.88 15.52 -8.57
C PRO A 58 -5.23 14.78 -8.59
N ALA A 59 -5.33 13.65 -9.29
CA ALA A 59 -6.53 12.82 -9.29
C ALA A 59 -6.81 12.18 -7.92
N LEU A 60 -5.77 11.77 -7.18
CA LEU A 60 -5.91 11.23 -5.82
C LEU A 60 -6.37 12.32 -4.84
N GLU A 61 -5.77 13.50 -4.97
CA GLU A 61 -6.14 14.69 -4.21
C GLU A 61 -7.58 15.12 -4.47
N ALA A 62 -8.03 15.06 -5.73
CA ALA A 62 -9.41 15.36 -6.11
C ALA A 62 -10.40 14.31 -5.56
N ALA A 63 -10.08 13.02 -5.67
CA ALA A 63 -10.88 11.93 -5.12
C ALA A 63 -11.06 12.09 -3.61
N TYR A 64 -9.97 12.32 -2.87
CA TYR A 64 -10.04 12.55 -1.42
C TYR A 64 -10.92 13.76 -1.08
N LYS A 65 -10.80 14.88 -1.81
CA LYS A 65 -11.61 16.09 -1.57
C LYS A 65 -13.11 15.84 -1.79
N ASP A 66 -13.46 15.08 -2.82
CA ASP A 66 -14.84 14.72 -3.18
C ASP A 66 -15.47 13.72 -2.20
N SER A 67 -14.65 12.94 -1.47
CA SER A 67 -15.11 11.96 -0.49
C SER A 67 -15.44 12.57 0.88
N ALA A 68 -16.55 12.14 1.50
CA ALA A 68 -16.89 12.48 2.89
C ALA A 68 -16.31 11.50 3.93
N LEU A 69 -15.97 10.28 3.49
CA LEU A 69 -15.49 9.17 4.29
C LEU A 69 -14.20 8.63 3.66
N LEU A 70 -13.18 8.40 4.48
CA LEU A 70 -11.99 7.62 4.11
C LEU A 70 -12.16 6.22 4.68
N VAL A 71 -12.03 5.20 3.83
CA VAL A 71 -12.01 3.79 4.27
C VAL A 71 -10.66 3.19 3.93
N GLU A 72 -9.97 2.68 4.95
CA GLU A 72 -8.67 2.01 4.85
C GLU A 72 -8.84 0.50 5.02
N GLU A 73 -7.78 -0.28 4.79
CA GLU A 73 -7.80 -1.71 5.13
C GLU A 73 -8.06 -1.91 6.63
N VAL A 74 -7.38 -1.11 7.45
CA VAL A 74 -7.55 -0.98 8.91
C VAL A 74 -7.42 0.49 9.27
N ASP A 75 -8.19 0.97 10.24
CA ASP A 75 -8.04 2.33 10.75
C ASP A 75 -6.65 2.49 11.40
N LEU A 76 -5.81 3.38 10.85
CA LEU A 76 -4.46 3.59 11.40
C LEU A 76 -4.46 4.10 12.85
N GLY A 77 -5.53 4.76 13.29
CA GLY A 77 -5.72 5.16 14.68
C GLY A 77 -5.96 3.98 15.61
N GLU A 78 -6.77 3.00 15.16
CA GLU A 78 -6.93 1.73 15.88
C GLU A 78 -5.60 0.98 15.94
N MET A 79 -4.93 0.83 14.79
CA MET A 79 -3.64 0.12 14.71
C MET A 79 -2.56 0.76 15.59
N SER A 80 -2.55 2.09 15.71
CA SER A 80 -1.56 2.83 16.51
C SER A 80 -1.92 2.90 18.00
N ALA A 81 -3.09 2.38 18.41
CA ALA A 81 -3.50 2.42 19.81
C ALA A 81 -2.56 1.58 20.69
N PRO A 82 -2.16 2.04 21.88
CA PRO A 82 -1.21 1.34 22.75
C PRO A 82 -1.58 -0.12 23.05
N GLU A 83 -2.87 -0.40 23.24
CA GLU A 83 -3.40 -1.74 23.47
C GLU A 83 -3.22 -2.66 22.25
N GLN A 84 -3.35 -2.13 21.03
CA GLN A 84 -3.15 -2.90 19.81
C GLN A 84 -1.67 -3.12 19.53
N GLN A 85 -0.82 -2.12 19.80
CA GLN A 85 0.64 -2.29 19.73
C GLN A 85 1.13 -3.34 20.74
N PHE A 86 0.59 -3.35 21.95
CA PHE A 86 0.88 -4.39 22.93
C PHE A 86 0.39 -5.77 22.47
N SER A 87 -0.83 -5.85 21.92
CA SER A 87 -1.38 -7.10 21.37
C SER A 87 -0.51 -7.65 20.24
N LEU A 88 -0.11 -6.80 19.28
CA LEU A 88 0.79 -7.13 18.18
C LEU A 88 2.10 -7.72 18.69
N LEU A 89 2.77 -7.05 19.64
CA LEU A 89 4.03 -7.53 20.21
C LEU A 89 3.85 -8.86 20.96
N SER A 90 2.83 -8.96 21.81
CA SER A 90 2.53 -10.18 22.57
C SER A 90 2.29 -11.38 21.65
N ARG A 91 1.50 -11.18 20.59
CA ARG A 91 1.20 -12.22 19.58
C ARG A 91 2.38 -12.49 18.66
N GLY A 92 3.22 -11.50 18.41
CA GLY A 92 4.41 -11.60 17.57
C GLY A 92 5.61 -12.27 18.25
N MET A 93 5.59 -12.46 19.58
CA MET A 93 6.69 -13.10 20.30
C MET A 93 6.53 -14.61 20.44
N LEU A 94 7.65 -15.33 20.39
CA LEU A 94 7.73 -16.73 20.78
C LEU A 94 7.64 -16.88 22.30
N PRO A 95 7.04 -17.98 22.80
CA PRO A 95 7.12 -18.35 24.21
C PRO A 95 8.56 -18.34 24.72
N SER A 96 8.77 -18.11 26.02
CA SER A 96 10.11 -18.09 26.63
C SER A 96 10.89 -19.40 26.50
N SER A 97 10.20 -20.52 26.28
CA SER A 97 10.78 -21.83 26.03
C SER A 97 11.20 -22.08 24.57
N GLN A 98 10.94 -21.13 23.67
CA GLN A 98 11.21 -21.24 22.24
C GLN A 98 12.03 -20.06 21.73
N SER A 99 12.69 -20.30 20.61
CA SER A 99 13.50 -19.33 19.87
C SER A 99 13.54 -19.72 18.40
N LEU A 100 13.92 -18.79 17.52
CA LEU A 100 13.92 -19.03 16.07
C LEU A 100 14.78 -20.24 15.65
N ASP A 101 15.90 -20.50 16.34
CA ASP A 101 16.73 -21.69 16.11
C ASP A 101 16.03 -23.03 16.43
N THR A 102 14.98 -23.00 17.25
CA THR A 102 14.22 -24.20 17.63
C THR A 102 12.98 -24.43 16.75
N VAL A 103 12.44 -23.39 16.12
CA VAL A 103 11.19 -23.46 15.36
C VAL A 103 11.38 -23.41 13.85
N LEU A 104 12.52 -22.90 13.38
CA LEU A 104 12.84 -22.80 11.96
C LEU A 104 13.49 -24.09 11.43
N THR A 105 13.30 -24.36 10.14
CA THR A 105 14.13 -25.33 9.44
C THR A 105 15.59 -24.88 9.38
N PRO A 106 16.57 -25.82 9.30
CA PRO A 106 17.98 -25.47 9.20
C PRO A 106 18.31 -24.53 8.03
N GLN A 107 17.59 -24.67 6.92
CA GLN A 107 17.75 -23.83 5.73
C GLN A 107 17.35 -22.39 6.00
N THR A 108 16.18 -22.15 6.59
CA THR A 108 15.72 -20.79 6.92
C THR A 108 16.57 -20.17 8.00
N LEU A 109 16.97 -20.95 9.02
CA LEU A 109 17.85 -20.47 10.07
C LEU A 109 19.20 -19.98 9.52
N ALA A 110 19.76 -20.68 8.52
CA ALA A 110 21.00 -20.25 7.86
C ALA A 110 20.83 -18.92 7.11
N LEU A 111 19.71 -18.74 6.38
CA LEU A 111 19.37 -17.48 5.72
C LEU A 111 19.20 -16.34 6.73
N LEU A 112 18.48 -16.61 7.83
CA LEU A 112 18.23 -15.64 8.88
C LEU A 112 19.55 -15.20 9.54
N ASN A 113 20.40 -16.15 9.92
CA ASN A 113 21.69 -15.83 10.56
C ASN A 113 22.59 -14.97 9.67
N LYS A 114 22.57 -15.21 8.35
CA LYS A 114 23.26 -14.34 7.39
C LYS A 114 22.70 -12.91 7.46
N LYS A 115 21.38 -12.76 7.39
CA LYS A 115 20.72 -11.44 7.44
C LYS A 115 20.92 -10.70 8.77
N LEU A 116 20.82 -11.41 9.90
CA LEU A 116 21.06 -10.84 11.22
C LEU A 116 22.49 -10.34 11.39
N GLY A 117 23.46 -10.97 10.72
CA GLY A 117 24.85 -10.48 10.65
C GLY A 117 24.93 -9.07 10.06
N ASP A 118 24.11 -8.75 9.06
CA ASP A 118 24.06 -7.43 8.42
C ASP A 118 23.34 -6.39 9.28
N LEU A 119 22.42 -6.81 10.14
CA LEU A 119 21.60 -5.94 11.01
C LEU A 119 22.29 -5.55 12.34
N GLY A 120 23.36 -6.25 12.73
CA GLY A 120 24.13 -5.94 13.93
C GLY A 120 23.29 -5.96 15.21
N ALA A 121 23.34 -4.88 16.00
CA ALA A 121 22.65 -4.79 17.29
C ALA A 121 21.11 -4.87 17.19
N LEU A 122 20.53 -4.60 16.03
CA LEU A 122 19.08 -4.72 15.79
C LEU A 122 18.61 -6.18 15.71
N ALA A 123 19.53 -7.15 15.68
CA ALA A 123 19.22 -8.56 15.56
C ALA A 123 18.67 -9.20 16.85
N GLU A 124 19.03 -8.70 18.04
CA GLU A 124 18.67 -9.37 19.30
C GLU A 124 17.17 -9.46 19.55
N PRO A 125 16.37 -8.40 19.36
CA PRO A 125 14.91 -8.50 19.49
C PRO A 125 14.29 -9.49 18.51
N LEU A 126 14.81 -9.58 17.28
CA LEU A 126 14.29 -10.44 16.21
C LEU A 126 14.37 -11.93 16.59
N LYS A 127 15.38 -12.35 17.36
CA LYS A 127 15.56 -13.76 17.77
C LYS A 127 14.39 -14.33 18.58
N ARG A 128 13.59 -13.45 19.19
CA ARG A 128 12.43 -13.82 20.03
C ARG A 128 11.10 -13.65 19.31
N PHE A 129 11.11 -13.15 18.08
CA PHE A 129 9.90 -13.06 17.28
C PHE A 129 9.49 -14.42 16.73
N LYS A 130 8.18 -14.60 16.53
CA LYS A 130 7.66 -15.65 15.66
C LYS A 130 8.14 -15.39 14.23
N PRO A 131 8.27 -16.44 13.38
CA PRO A 131 8.82 -16.26 12.04
C PRO A 131 8.05 -15.23 11.18
N TRP A 132 6.72 -15.14 11.29
CA TRP A 132 5.93 -14.14 10.56
C TRP A 132 6.30 -12.69 10.96
N MET A 133 6.48 -12.44 12.26
CA MET A 133 6.81 -11.11 12.78
C MET A 133 8.24 -10.74 12.39
N ALA A 134 9.16 -11.71 12.42
CA ALA A 134 10.51 -11.52 11.92
C ALA A 134 10.52 -11.18 10.42
N ALA A 135 9.71 -11.86 9.60
CA ALA A 135 9.61 -11.60 8.16
C ALA A 135 9.18 -10.16 7.88
N LEU A 136 8.02 -9.73 8.42
CA LEU A 136 7.50 -8.37 8.22
C LEU A 136 8.43 -7.28 8.79
N THR A 137 9.10 -7.55 9.93
CA THR A 137 10.03 -6.59 10.51
C THR A 137 11.29 -6.43 9.64
N ILE A 138 11.85 -7.54 9.15
CA ILE A 138 13.04 -7.50 8.30
C ILE A 138 12.73 -6.80 6.97
N GLU A 139 11.60 -7.11 6.35
CA GLU A 139 11.11 -6.44 5.14
C GLU A 139 10.99 -4.92 5.33
N SER A 140 10.29 -4.49 6.39
CA SER A 140 10.14 -3.08 6.74
C SER A 140 11.47 -2.37 6.96
N LEU A 141 12.42 -3.00 7.68
CA LEU A 141 13.75 -2.45 7.91
C LEU A 141 14.55 -2.25 6.61
N GLU A 142 14.47 -3.19 5.67
CA GLU A 142 15.18 -3.05 4.40
C GLU A 142 14.55 -1.98 3.51
N TRP A 143 13.23 -1.81 3.54
CA TRP A 143 12.57 -0.72 2.82
C TRP A 143 12.94 0.65 3.41
N VAL A 144 13.03 0.77 4.73
CA VAL A 144 13.53 1.98 5.39
C VAL A 144 14.98 2.26 5.00
N LYS A 145 15.83 1.24 5.00
CA LYS A 145 17.22 1.34 4.54
C LYS A 145 17.32 1.75 3.06
N ALA A 146 16.34 1.37 2.24
CA ALA A 146 16.23 1.75 0.84
C ALA A 146 15.71 3.19 0.62
N GLY A 147 15.35 3.93 1.68
CA GLY A 147 14.90 5.32 1.61
C GLY A 147 13.38 5.49 1.50
N PHE A 148 12.60 4.42 1.72
CA PHE A 148 11.15 4.51 1.87
C PHE A 148 10.77 4.76 3.32
N ASP A 149 9.69 5.50 3.57
CA ASP A 149 9.25 5.86 4.92
C ASP A 149 7.73 5.69 5.00
N PRO A 150 7.21 4.97 6.01
CA PRO A 150 5.77 4.85 6.24
C PRO A 150 5.09 6.21 6.49
N ASN A 151 5.81 7.24 6.96
CA ASN A 151 5.26 8.58 7.12
C ASN A 151 4.92 9.26 5.78
N PHE A 152 5.54 8.82 4.69
CA PHE A 152 5.20 9.24 3.33
C PHE A 152 4.21 8.30 2.65
N GLY A 153 3.84 7.18 3.28
CA GLY A 153 2.85 6.23 2.76
C GLY A 153 1.51 6.89 2.43
N LEU A 154 0.81 6.36 1.44
CA LEU A 154 -0.44 6.94 0.96
C LEU A 154 -1.54 6.87 2.03
N ASP A 155 -1.61 5.76 2.78
CA ASP A 155 -2.55 5.58 3.88
C ASP A 155 -2.32 6.66 4.93
N LYS A 156 -1.08 6.78 5.42
CA LYS A 156 -0.71 7.77 6.44
C LYS A 156 -1.00 9.20 6.01
N HIS A 157 -0.69 9.55 4.76
CA HIS A 157 -0.97 10.87 4.20
C HIS A 157 -2.47 11.21 4.24
N PHE A 158 -3.33 10.32 3.73
CA PHE A 158 -4.76 10.59 3.73
C PHE A 158 -5.42 10.44 5.11
N TYR A 159 -4.90 9.56 5.96
CA TYR A 159 -5.31 9.47 7.37
C TYR A 159 -5.07 10.78 8.11
N ASP A 160 -3.84 11.30 8.11
CA ASP A 160 -3.49 12.56 8.81
C ASP A 160 -4.32 13.73 8.28
N ARG A 161 -4.56 13.74 6.97
CA ARG A 161 -5.39 14.76 6.34
C ARG A 161 -6.86 14.62 6.73
N ALA A 162 -7.40 13.39 6.78
CA ALA A 162 -8.77 13.14 7.25
C ALA A 162 -8.96 13.62 8.69
N LYS A 163 -7.98 13.35 9.56
CA LYS A 163 -7.97 13.87 10.93
C LYS A 163 -7.98 15.40 10.97
N THR A 164 -7.15 16.04 10.14
CA THR A 164 -7.05 17.50 10.07
C THR A 164 -8.33 18.15 9.52
N ASP A 165 -8.94 17.56 8.50
CA ASP A 165 -10.14 18.05 7.83
C ASP A 165 -11.44 17.67 8.57
N GLY A 166 -11.35 16.86 9.62
CA GLY A 166 -12.50 16.38 10.39
C GLY A 166 -13.37 15.36 9.64
N LYS A 167 -12.78 14.62 8.68
CA LYS A 167 -13.47 13.53 7.98
C LYS A 167 -13.50 12.26 8.83
N THR A 168 -14.56 11.48 8.64
CA THR A 168 -14.64 10.14 9.22
C THR A 168 -13.61 9.23 8.55
N VAL A 169 -12.93 8.42 9.37
CA VAL A 169 -12.06 7.33 8.93
C VAL A 169 -12.65 6.03 9.44
N GLU A 170 -12.69 5.01 8.59
CA GLU A 170 -13.14 3.66 8.93
C GLU A 170 -12.15 2.63 8.38
N GLY A 171 -12.08 1.46 9.03
CA GLY A 171 -11.36 0.30 8.52
C GLY A 171 -12.30 -0.75 7.95
N PHE A 172 -11.94 -1.38 6.83
CA PHE A 172 -12.60 -2.61 6.41
C PHE A 172 -12.33 -3.77 7.37
N GLU A 173 -11.28 -3.70 8.17
CA GLU A 173 -10.83 -4.74 9.08
C GLU A 173 -10.44 -4.11 10.42
N THR A 174 -10.36 -4.93 11.46
CA THR A 174 -9.83 -4.53 12.76
C THR A 174 -8.33 -4.80 12.82
N ALA A 175 -7.63 -4.12 13.74
CA ALA A 175 -6.21 -4.39 13.99
C ALA A 175 -5.97 -5.85 14.42
N ASP A 176 -6.85 -6.41 15.26
CA ASP A 176 -6.77 -7.80 15.69
C ASP A 176 -6.90 -8.80 14.52
N PHE A 177 -7.80 -8.50 13.57
CA PHE A 177 -7.98 -9.32 12.37
C PHE A 177 -6.69 -9.34 11.54
N GLN A 178 -6.09 -8.17 11.27
CA GLN A 178 -4.82 -8.03 10.57
C GLN A 178 -3.71 -8.89 11.20
N VAL A 179 -3.52 -8.79 12.52
CA VAL A 179 -2.53 -9.62 13.23
C VAL A 179 -2.88 -11.11 13.14
N SER A 180 -4.17 -11.46 13.19
CA SER A 180 -4.61 -12.86 13.10
C SER A 180 -4.31 -13.54 11.77
N LEU A 181 -4.25 -12.79 10.67
CA LEU A 181 -3.86 -13.32 9.36
C LEU A 181 -2.50 -14.02 9.46
N PHE A 182 -1.55 -13.44 10.17
CA PHE A 182 -0.20 -13.97 10.30
C PHE A 182 -0.03 -14.89 11.51
N ASP A 183 -0.52 -14.46 12.68
CA ASP A 183 -0.33 -15.19 13.94
C ASP A 183 -0.98 -16.59 13.94
N GLN A 184 -2.08 -16.75 13.22
CA GLN A 184 -2.76 -18.05 13.09
C GLN A 184 -2.22 -18.91 11.94
N MET A 185 -1.14 -18.50 11.25
CA MET A 185 -0.48 -19.37 10.28
C MET A 185 0.15 -20.56 11.01
N PRO A 186 0.02 -21.80 10.52
CA PRO A 186 0.82 -22.92 10.98
C PRO A 186 2.31 -22.55 10.97
N MET A 187 3.07 -23.03 11.96
CA MET A 187 4.50 -22.66 12.09
C MET A 187 5.30 -22.95 10.81
N LYS A 188 4.95 -24.01 10.07
CA LYS A 188 5.54 -24.32 8.76
C LYS A 188 5.31 -23.23 7.72
N GLU A 189 4.11 -22.64 7.67
CA GLU A 189 3.79 -21.53 6.76
C GLU A 189 4.52 -20.25 7.19
N GLN A 190 4.65 -20.01 8.50
CA GLN A 190 5.45 -18.88 8.99
C GLN A 190 6.95 -19.02 8.65
N ASP A 191 7.50 -20.23 8.77
CA ASP A 191 8.88 -20.54 8.35
C ASP A 191 9.04 -20.32 6.84
N GLN A 192 8.08 -20.78 6.03
CA GLN A 192 8.06 -20.55 4.58
C GLN A 192 8.02 -19.06 4.22
N LEU A 193 7.14 -18.28 4.86
CA LEU A 193 7.07 -16.83 4.67
C LEU A 193 8.43 -16.18 4.97
N LEU A 194 9.03 -16.47 6.13
CA LEU A 194 10.34 -15.92 6.48
C LEU A 194 11.42 -16.34 5.47
N ALA A 195 11.42 -17.60 5.03
CA ALA A 195 12.36 -18.08 4.05
C ALA A 195 12.21 -17.40 2.69
N SER A 196 10.98 -17.10 2.28
CA SER A 196 10.62 -16.39 1.05
C SER A 196 11.15 -14.96 1.12
N THR A 197 10.75 -14.21 2.16
CA THR A 197 11.24 -12.84 2.41
C THR A 197 12.76 -12.78 2.39
N LEU A 198 13.47 -13.67 3.11
CA LEU A 198 14.93 -13.64 3.17
C LEU A 198 15.63 -13.95 1.84
N LYS A 199 14.99 -14.68 0.93
CA LYS A 199 15.56 -14.97 -0.40
C LYS A 199 15.33 -13.82 -1.37
N ASP A 200 14.17 -13.19 -1.28
CA ASP A 200 13.67 -12.31 -2.32
C ASP A 200 13.89 -10.82 -2.00
N ILE A 201 14.16 -10.47 -0.73
CA ILE A 201 14.27 -9.07 -0.28
C ILE A 201 15.24 -8.19 -1.10
N ASP A 202 16.37 -8.74 -1.57
CA ASP A 202 17.32 -8.01 -2.41
C ASP A 202 16.74 -7.77 -3.83
N ALA A 203 16.01 -8.74 -4.37
CA ALA A 203 15.35 -8.64 -5.67
C ALA A 203 14.10 -7.73 -5.60
N GLU A 204 13.33 -7.82 -4.51
CA GLU A 204 12.20 -6.94 -4.21
C GLU A 204 12.64 -5.48 -4.13
N GLN A 205 13.77 -5.19 -3.45
CA GLN A 205 14.33 -3.85 -3.40
C GLN A 205 14.60 -3.28 -4.81
N ALA A 206 15.18 -4.09 -5.70
CA ALA A 206 15.42 -3.71 -7.09
C ALA A 206 14.11 -3.48 -7.88
N ASN A 207 13.08 -4.26 -7.57
CA ASN A 207 11.76 -4.14 -8.20
C ASN A 207 10.89 -3.02 -7.60
N MET A 208 11.19 -2.53 -6.40
CA MET A 208 10.37 -1.54 -5.70
C MET A 208 10.22 -0.24 -6.50
N SER A 209 11.31 0.28 -7.06
CA SER A 209 11.26 1.48 -7.92
C SER A 209 10.38 1.27 -9.15
N LYS A 210 10.39 0.05 -9.71
CA LYS A 210 9.53 -0.32 -10.85
C LYS A 210 8.06 -0.44 -10.41
N LEU A 211 7.78 -1.06 -9.26
CA LEU A 211 6.44 -1.19 -8.69
C LEU A 211 5.82 0.18 -8.43
N ILE A 212 6.52 1.06 -7.71
CA ILE A 212 6.02 2.39 -7.39
C ILE A 212 5.92 3.26 -8.66
N GLY A 213 6.85 3.10 -9.60
CA GLY A 213 6.74 3.73 -10.92
C GLY A 213 5.49 3.29 -11.69
N ALA A 214 5.17 2.00 -11.68
CA ALA A 214 3.95 1.47 -12.29
C ALA A 214 2.69 1.98 -11.58
N TRP A 215 2.67 1.96 -10.24
CA TRP A 215 1.61 2.53 -9.41
C TRP A 215 1.38 4.02 -9.71
N ARG A 216 2.44 4.84 -9.73
CA ARG A 216 2.37 6.29 -10.00
C ARG A 216 1.75 6.59 -11.37
N ASN A 217 2.00 5.73 -12.35
CA ASN A 217 1.53 5.87 -13.73
C ASN A 217 0.20 5.13 -14.00
N GLY A 218 -0.41 4.50 -12.99
CA GLY A 218 -1.62 3.70 -13.16
C GLY A 218 -1.46 2.47 -14.07
N ASP A 219 -0.25 1.91 -14.15
CA ASP A 219 0.05 0.70 -14.90
C ASP A 219 -0.33 -0.56 -14.10
N ALA A 220 -1.63 -0.84 -14.09
CA ALA A 220 -2.16 -1.95 -13.32
C ALA A 220 -1.63 -3.33 -13.73
N PRO A 221 -1.44 -3.66 -15.03
CA PRO A 221 -0.83 -4.92 -15.41
C PRO A 221 0.57 -5.13 -14.83
N THR A 222 1.42 -4.09 -14.81
CA THR A 222 2.77 -4.20 -14.22
C THR A 222 2.71 -4.36 -12.71
N VAL A 223 1.83 -3.62 -12.03
CA VAL A 223 1.61 -3.80 -10.57
C VAL A 223 1.15 -5.23 -10.28
N GLU A 224 0.15 -5.74 -11.01
CA GLU A 224 -0.36 -7.10 -10.85
C GLU A 224 0.75 -8.13 -11.06
N GLN A 225 1.55 -7.98 -12.13
CA GLN A 225 2.62 -8.91 -12.43
C GLN A 225 3.64 -8.98 -11.29
N ILE A 226 4.05 -7.83 -10.75
CA ILE A 226 5.06 -7.78 -9.67
C ILE A 226 4.46 -8.32 -8.37
N VAL A 227 3.30 -7.83 -7.94
CA VAL A 227 2.69 -8.21 -6.65
C VAL A 227 2.26 -9.68 -6.63
N LEU A 228 1.78 -10.21 -7.75
CA LEU A 228 1.30 -11.59 -7.82
C LEU A 228 2.37 -12.61 -8.20
N ALA A 229 3.60 -12.18 -8.56
CA ALA A 229 4.67 -13.10 -8.92
C ALA A 229 4.94 -14.10 -7.80
N ASP A 230 5.07 -13.60 -6.57
CA ASP A 230 5.46 -14.41 -5.42
C ASP A 230 4.23 -15.02 -4.74
N LEU A 231 3.16 -14.23 -4.58
CA LEU A 231 1.92 -14.67 -3.93
C LEU A 231 1.24 -15.85 -4.65
N LYS A 232 1.25 -15.91 -5.98
CA LYS A 232 0.63 -17.04 -6.70
C LYS A 232 1.34 -18.37 -6.46
N THR A 233 2.63 -18.33 -6.08
CA THR A 233 3.38 -19.55 -5.73
C THR A 233 3.05 -20.04 -4.32
N GLU A 234 2.58 -19.15 -3.44
CA GLU A 234 2.17 -19.44 -2.07
C GLU A 234 0.64 -19.40 -1.91
N SER A 235 -0.04 -20.43 -2.41
CA SER A 235 -1.51 -20.43 -2.51
C SER A 235 -2.23 -20.16 -1.19
N ALA A 236 -1.69 -20.59 -0.06
CA ALA A 236 -2.31 -20.36 1.25
C ALA A 236 -2.22 -18.89 1.68
N LEU A 237 -1.04 -18.27 1.52
CA LEU A 237 -0.82 -16.87 1.83
C LEU A 237 -1.67 -15.99 0.92
N TYR A 238 -1.65 -16.24 -0.40
CA TYR A 238 -2.48 -15.52 -1.37
C TYR A 238 -3.98 -15.56 -1.04
N GLN A 239 -4.49 -16.73 -0.67
CA GLN A 239 -5.90 -16.85 -0.27
C GLN A 239 -6.19 -16.06 1.01
N ARG A 240 -5.25 -16.04 1.96
CA ARG A 240 -5.42 -15.39 3.25
C ARG A 240 -5.31 -13.87 3.17
N VAL A 241 -4.28 -13.34 2.52
CA VAL A 241 -3.94 -11.89 2.54
C VAL A 241 -4.50 -11.11 1.36
N LEU A 242 -5.07 -11.78 0.34
CA LEU A 242 -5.74 -11.12 -0.78
C LEU A 242 -7.17 -11.62 -0.98
N VAL A 243 -7.35 -12.87 -1.42
CA VAL A 243 -8.66 -13.34 -1.91
C VAL A 243 -9.74 -13.32 -0.82
N GLY A 244 -9.42 -13.84 0.37
CA GLY A 244 -10.36 -13.90 1.49
C GLY A 244 -10.78 -12.51 1.95
N ARG A 245 -9.83 -11.58 2.06
CA ARG A 245 -10.05 -10.19 2.46
C ARG A 245 -10.91 -9.45 1.45
N ASN A 246 -10.56 -9.52 0.16
CA ASN A 246 -11.33 -8.89 -0.90
C ASN A 246 -12.78 -9.38 -0.94
N ARG A 247 -13.03 -10.67 -0.68
CA ARG A 247 -14.39 -11.21 -0.54
C ARG A 247 -15.13 -10.64 0.66
N ASN A 248 -14.46 -10.47 1.80
CA ASN A 248 -15.04 -9.88 3.01
C ASN A 248 -15.31 -8.37 2.85
N TRP A 249 -14.53 -7.67 2.04
CA TRP A 249 -14.71 -6.24 1.76
C TRP A 249 -15.87 -5.97 0.82
N MET A 250 -16.18 -6.90 -0.09
CA MET A 250 -17.16 -6.63 -1.15
C MET A 250 -18.54 -6.21 -0.65
N PRO A 251 -19.16 -6.90 0.32
CA PRO A 251 -20.43 -6.46 0.88
C PRO A 251 -20.35 -5.06 1.53
N LYS A 252 -19.20 -4.71 2.13
CA LYS A 252 -18.97 -3.38 2.74
C LYS A 252 -18.88 -2.29 1.67
N ILE A 253 -18.16 -2.56 0.59
CA ILE A 253 -18.04 -1.65 -0.56
C ILE A 253 -19.40 -1.47 -1.26
N GLU A 254 -20.17 -2.56 -1.44
CA GLU A 254 -21.51 -2.48 -2.02
C GLU A 254 -22.45 -1.59 -1.18
N ALA A 255 -22.36 -1.68 0.15
CA ALA A 255 -23.16 -0.86 1.05
C ALA A 255 -22.85 0.65 0.96
N LEU A 256 -21.67 1.05 0.47
CA LEU A 256 -21.32 2.45 0.25
C LEU A 256 -22.12 3.10 -0.89
N PHE A 257 -22.78 2.31 -1.74
CA PHE A 257 -23.58 2.81 -2.85
C PHE A 257 -25.05 3.05 -2.52
N GLY A 258 -25.49 2.82 -1.28
CA GLY A 258 -26.89 3.00 -0.84
C GLY A 258 -27.80 1.83 -1.20
#